data_AF-A0A7W9W2X0-F1
#
_entry.id   AF-A0A7W9W2X0-F1
#
_cell.length_a   1.000
_cell.length_b   1.000
_cell.length_c   1.000
_cell.angle_alpha   90.00
_cell.angle_beta   90.00
_cell.angle_gamma   90.00
#
_symmetry.space_group_name_H-M   'P 1'
#
loop_
_entity.id
_entity.type
_entity.pdbx_description
1 polymer ?
#
loop_
_entity_poly.entity_id
_entity_poly.type
_entity_poly.pdbx_seq_one_letter_code
_entity_poly.pdbx_strand_id
1 'polypeptide(L)'
;MGYYLFFLLYGLIICLAYSFSFYLYLLLEFAVKQKKEVPDWFYRIGQSMQDRFHRVKLEDRTNYDGLKRSRFFLRGMLLLSFFSYLFFHVKSRDTFISVLNCGKAQFVICLVMNELTHYWNLGSSPKEKRKYYSPSFAVSGCFIISSVLLLLFVVSMEQIKFHIFFP
;
A
#
# COMPACT_ATOMS: atom_id res chain seq x y z
N MET A 1 -8.14 -29.30 11.53
CA MET A 1 -6.77 -29.02 11.03
C MET A 1 -6.73 -28.16 9.76
N GLY A 2 -7.62 -28.36 8.77
CA GLY A 2 -7.60 -27.59 7.51
C GLY A 2 -7.70 -26.06 7.65
N TYR A 3 -8.52 -25.56 8.58
CA TYR A 3 -8.67 -24.11 8.80
C TYR A 3 -7.36 -23.43 9.24
N TYR A 4 -6.62 -24.02 10.18
CA TYR A 4 -5.35 -23.46 10.66
C TYR A 4 -4.29 -23.39 9.55
N LEU A 5 -4.21 -24.43 8.70
CA LEU A 5 -3.30 -24.43 7.55
C LEU A 5 -3.67 -23.34 6.54
N PHE A 6 -4.97 -23.15 6.28
CA PHE A 6 -5.46 -22.10 5.39
C PHE A 6 -5.05 -20.71 5.89
N PHE A 7 -5.25 -20.40 7.18
CA PHE A 7 -4.84 -19.10 7.74
C PHE A 7 -3.33 -18.86 7.70
N LEU A 8 -2.55 -19.91 7.91
CA LEU A 8 -1.09 -19.82 7.82
C LEU A 8 -0.65 -19.51 6.39
N LEU A 9 -1.19 -20.24 5.40
CA LEU A 9 -0.90 -19.98 3.98
C LEU A 9 -1.38 -18.60 3.54
N TYR A 10 -2.56 -18.17 3.99
CA TYR A 10 -3.07 -16.83 3.68
C TYR A 10 -2.17 -15.74 4.29
N GLY A 11 -1.77 -15.90 5.56
CA GLY A 11 -0.81 -15.02 6.22
C GLY A 11 0.52 -14.93 5.46
N LEU A 12 1.03 -16.07 4.98
CA LEU A 12 2.23 -16.12 4.14
C LEU A 12 2.06 -15.33 2.85
N ILE A 13 0.92 -15.44 2.17
CA ILE A 13 0.60 -14.68 0.95
C ILE A 13 0.63 -13.17 1.25
N ILE A 14 0.06 -12.73 2.38
CA ILE A 14 0.10 -11.32 2.80
C ILE A 14 1.55 -10.86 3.00
N CYS A 15 2.35 -11.65 3.74
CA CYS A 15 3.76 -11.34 3.97
C CYS A 15 4.54 -11.21 2.66
N LEU A 16 4.31 -12.11 1.70
CA LEU A 16 4.91 -12.04 0.37
C LEU A 16 4.46 -10.79 -0.40
N ALA A 17 3.17 -10.44 -0.35
CA ALA A 17 2.63 -9.27 -1.03
C ALA A 17 3.22 -7.95 -0.50
N TYR A 18 3.34 -7.81 0.82
CA TYR A 18 4.00 -6.65 1.44
C TYR A 18 5.49 -6.62 1.14
N SER A 19 6.16 -7.78 1.19
CA SER A 19 7.59 -7.89 0.86
C SER A 19 7.86 -7.50 -0.60
N PHE A 20 6.99 -7.95 -1.52
CA PHE A 20 7.06 -7.56 -2.93
C PHE A 20 6.83 -6.06 -3.12
N SER A 21 5.83 -5.48 -2.44
CA SER A 21 5.58 -4.03 -2.48
C SER A 21 6.78 -3.22 -1.99
N PHE A 22 7.44 -3.68 -0.93
CA PHE A 22 8.65 -3.07 -0.41
C PHE A 22 9.86 -3.26 -1.33
N TYR A 23 9.98 -4.44 -1.96
CA TYR A 23 10.98 -4.71 -2.98
C TYR A 23 10.85 -3.75 -4.17
N LEU A 24 9.65 -3.45 -4.66
CA LEU A 24 9.45 -2.46 -5.73
C LEU A 24 9.94 -1.07 -5.31
N TYR A 25 9.67 -0.66 -4.08
CA TYR A 25 10.18 0.59 -3.53
C TYR A 25 11.72 0.63 -3.51
N LEU A 26 12.35 -0.44 -3.01
CA LEU A 26 13.81 -0.53 -2.99
C LEU A 26 14.40 -0.53 -4.40
N LEU A 27 13.82 -1.29 -5.32
CA LEU A 27 14.25 -1.35 -6.72
C LEU A 27 14.20 0.04 -7.38
N LEU A 28 13.13 0.80 -7.14
CA LEU A 28 13.01 2.19 -7.60
C LEU A 28 14.08 3.09 -6.95
N GLU A 29 14.31 2.95 -5.64
CA GLU A 29 15.33 3.73 -4.93
C GLU A 29 16.74 3.45 -5.46
N PHE A 30 17.09 2.18 -5.70
CA PHE A 30 18.37 1.79 -6.27
C PHE A 30 18.54 2.29 -7.72
N ALA A 31 17.49 2.18 -8.54
CA ALA A 31 17.53 2.63 -9.93
C ALA A 31 17.78 4.15 -10.02
N VAL A 32 17.08 4.96 -9.21
CA VAL A 32 17.30 6.41 -9.14
C VAL A 32 18.71 6.74 -8.64
N LYS A 33 19.22 6.05 -7.61
CA LYS A 33 20.59 6.26 -7.10
C LYS A 33 21.66 5.94 -8.15
N GLN A 34 21.45 4.89 -8.94
CA GLN A 34 22.36 4.48 -10.00
C GLN A 34 22.15 5.26 -11.31
N LYS A 35 21.18 6.18 -11.37
CA LYS A 35 20.76 6.87 -12.60
C LYS A 35 20.45 5.89 -13.75
N LYS A 36 19.84 4.75 -13.40
CA LYS A 36 19.40 3.70 -14.33
C LYS A 36 17.88 3.64 -14.37
N GLU A 37 17.34 3.17 -15.49
CA GLU A 37 15.92 2.89 -15.62
C GLU A 37 15.55 1.59 -14.89
N VAL A 38 14.35 1.55 -14.29
CA VAL A 38 13.76 0.30 -13.80
C VAL A 38 13.41 -0.62 -14.97
N PRO A 39 13.29 -1.94 -14.75
CA PRO A 39 12.89 -2.88 -15.80
C PRO A 39 11.50 -2.56 -16.39
N ASP A 40 11.27 -2.89 -17.66
CA ASP A 40 10.02 -2.60 -18.37
C ASP A 40 8.77 -3.18 -17.70
N TRP A 41 8.89 -4.34 -17.07
CA TRP A 41 7.78 -4.93 -16.33
C TRP A 41 7.32 -4.07 -15.15
N PHE A 42 8.21 -3.26 -14.56
CA PHE A 42 7.87 -2.32 -13.49
C PHE A 42 6.91 -1.24 -14.00
N TYR A 43 7.17 -0.71 -15.19
CA TYR A 43 6.31 0.27 -15.83
C TYR A 43 4.94 -0.31 -16.17
N ARG A 44 4.90 -1.55 -16.65
CA ARG A 44 3.64 -2.25 -16.93
C ARG A 44 2.78 -2.44 -15.69
N ILE A 45 3.40 -2.72 -14.53
CA ILE A 45 2.66 -2.77 -13.25
C ILE A 45 2.02 -1.41 -12.98
N GLY A 46 2.79 -0.32 -13.06
CA GLY A 46 2.29 1.04 -12.80
C GLY A 46 1.14 1.44 -13.72
N GLN A 47 1.28 1.18 -15.02
CA GLN A 47 0.22 1.40 -16.02
C GLN A 47 -1.03 0.57 -15.72
N SER A 48 -0.87 -0.71 -15.38
CA SER A 48 -2.00 -1.59 -15.07
C SER A 48 -2.78 -1.17 -13.82
N MET A 49 -2.10 -0.55 -12.85
CA MET A 49 -2.75 0.00 -11.67
C MET A 49 -3.53 1.26 -12.03
N GLN A 50 -2.99 2.10 -12.91
CA GLN A 50 -3.63 3.35 -13.27
C GLN A 50 -4.83 3.17 -14.20
N ASP A 51 -4.78 2.23 -15.16
CA ASP A 51 -5.92 1.93 -16.04
C ASP A 51 -7.20 1.59 -15.24
N ARG A 52 -7.05 1.14 -14.00
CA ARG A 52 -8.16 0.83 -13.09
C ARG A 52 -8.75 2.05 -12.38
N PHE A 53 -8.01 3.16 -12.27
CA PHE A 53 -8.40 4.33 -11.46
C PHE A 53 -8.49 5.64 -12.25
N HIS A 54 -7.64 5.90 -13.26
CA HIS A 54 -7.59 7.18 -13.99
C HIS A 54 -7.08 7.01 -15.44
N ARG A 55 -7.77 7.61 -16.44
CA ARG A 55 -7.37 7.60 -17.88
C ARG A 55 -6.31 8.64 -18.26
N VAL A 56 -5.31 8.90 -17.42
CA VAL A 56 -4.19 9.80 -17.77
C VAL A 56 -3.01 8.94 -18.19
N LYS A 57 -2.24 9.30 -19.21
CA LYS A 57 -1.05 8.49 -19.56
C LYS A 57 0.05 8.70 -18.51
N LEU A 58 0.51 7.65 -17.84
CA LEU A 58 1.71 7.72 -17.00
C LEU A 58 2.96 7.91 -17.85
N GLU A 59 3.92 8.61 -17.26
CA GLU A 59 5.27 8.75 -17.78
C GLU A 59 6.12 7.58 -17.27
N ASP A 60 6.63 6.79 -18.21
CA ASP A 60 7.56 5.68 -17.95
C ASP A 60 8.98 6.24 -17.83
N ARG A 61 9.26 6.88 -16.70
CA ARG A 61 10.60 7.38 -16.38
C ARG A 61 10.97 7.13 -14.93
N THR A 62 12.19 6.67 -14.72
CA THR A 62 12.80 6.52 -13.41
C THR A 62 13.43 7.82 -12.97
N ASN A 63 12.64 8.70 -12.35
CA ASN A 63 13.12 10.00 -11.87
C ASN A 63 12.97 10.15 -10.35
N TYR A 64 13.74 11.07 -9.79
CA TYR A 64 13.68 11.47 -8.38
C TYR A 64 12.28 11.91 -7.95
N ASP A 65 11.50 12.55 -8.82
CA ASP A 65 10.13 12.94 -8.51
C ASP A 65 9.21 11.74 -8.26
N GLY A 66 9.35 10.68 -9.06
CA GLY A 66 8.63 9.42 -8.87
C GLY A 66 8.99 8.78 -7.53
N LEU A 67 10.29 8.74 -7.20
CA LEU A 67 10.78 8.24 -5.91
C LEU A 67 10.29 9.10 -4.74
N LYS A 68 10.28 10.44 -4.87
CA LYS A 68 9.81 11.37 -3.84
C LYS A 68 8.35 11.10 -3.49
N ARG A 69 7.50 10.84 -4.49
CA ARG A 69 6.10 10.45 -4.28
C ARG A 69 5.99 9.11 -3.56
N SER A 70 6.71 8.07 -4.00
CA SER A 70 6.72 6.78 -3.31
C SER A 70 7.21 6.87 -1.87
N ARG A 71 8.23 7.69 -1.60
CA ARG A 71 8.74 7.94 -0.24
C ARG A 71 7.72 8.64 0.63
N PHE A 72 7.03 9.65 0.10
CA PHE A 72 5.98 10.36 0.83
C PHE A 72 4.82 9.42 1.18
N PHE A 73 4.36 8.63 0.20
CA PHE A 73 3.35 7.60 0.40
C PHE A 73 3.74 6.61 1.52
N LEU A 74 4.95 6.04 1.43
CA LEU A 74 5.42 5.03 2.38
C LEU A 74 5.58 5.61 3.80
N ARG A 75 6.15 6.81 3.94
CA ARG A 75 6.28 7.48 5.24
C ARG A 75 4.94 7.82 5.84
N GLY A 76 4.03 8.39 5.06
CA GLY A 76 2.69 8.75 5.56
C GLY A 76 1.88 7.51 5.94
N MET A 77 1.98 6.43 5.18
CA MET A 77 1.39 5.15 5.53
C MET A 77 1.90 4.66 6.89
N LEU A 78 3.23 4.58 7.10
CA LEU A 78 3.81 4.14 8.37
C LEU A 78 3.38 5.02 9.56
N LEU A 79 3.38 6.35 9.38
CA LEU A 79 2.98 7.29 10.41
C LEU A 79 1.49 7.13 10.78
N LEU A 80 0.60 7.11 9.78
CA LEU A 80 -0.84 6.94 10.02
C LEU A 80 -1.15 5.57 10.63
N SER A 81 -0.45 4.51 10.22
CA SER A 81 -0.60 3.18 10.83
C SER A 81 -0.19 3.19 12.29
N PHE A 82 0.92 3.86 12.63
CA PHE A 82 1.37 4.01 14.01
C PHE A 82 0.36 4.78 14.88
N PHE A 83 -0.15 5.93 14.40
CA PHE A 83 -1.18 6.68 15.11
C PHE A 83 -2.48 5.88 15.25
N SER A 84 -2.88 5.14 14.22
CA SER A 84 -4.07 4.29 14.26
C SER A 84 -3.93 3.19 15.31
N TYR A 85 -2.76 2.55 15.39
CA TYR A 85 -2.47 1.57 16.43
C TYR A 85 -2.59 2.18 17.83
N LEU A 86 -1.96 3.33 18.09
CA LEU A 86 -2.05 4.01 19.39
C LEU A 86 -3.50 4.35 19.76
N PHE A 87 -4.26 4.91 18.81
CA PHE A 87 -5.67 5.25 19.02
C PHE A 87 -6.50 4.02 19.41
N PHE A 88 -6.36 2.91 18.68
CA PHE A 88 -7.08 1.69 19.02
C PHE A 88 -6.59 1.05 20.32
N HIS A 89 -5.30 1.14 20.62
CA HIS A 89 -4.74 0.60 21.85
C HIS A 89 -5.26 1.29 23.10
N VAL A 90 -5.33 2.63 23.08
CA VAL A 90 -5.94 3.41 24.16
C VAL A 90 -7.42 3.06 24.34
N LYS A 91 -8.14 2.79 23.24
CA LYS A 91 -9.58 2.48 23.27
C LYS A 91 -9.89 1.05 23.73
N SER A 92 -9.20 0.04 23.22
CA SER A 92 -9.53 -1.37 23.51
C SER A 92 -8.87 -1.88 24.79
N ARG A 93 -7.72 -1.34 25.20
CA ARG A 93 -6.80 -1.90 26.21
C ARG A 93 -6.37 -3.36 25.94
N ASP A 94 -6.69 -3.88 24.76
CA ASP A 94 -6.39 -5.22 24.29
C ASP A 94 -5.60 -5.10 23.00
N THR A 95 -4.36 -5.60 23.03
CA THR A 95 -3.42 -5.54 21.91
C THR A 95 -3.90 -6.29 20.67
N PHE A 96 -4.56 -7.43 20.83
CA PHE A 96 -5.06 -8.24 19.71
C PHE A 96 -6.19 -7.51 18.98
N ILE A 97 -7.14 -6.94 19.72
CA ILE A 97 -8.24 -6.15 19.15
C ILE A 97 -7.69 -4.88 18.48
N SER A 98 -6.67 -4.24 19.04
CA SER A 98 -6.03 -3.07 18.41
C SER A 98 -5.38 -3.43 17.08
N VAL A 99 -4.67 -4.55 17.00
CA VAL A 99 -4.00 -5.01 15.78
C VAL A 99 -5.01 -5.33 14.68
N LEU A 100 -6.12 -6.01 15.00
CA LEU A 100 -7.17 -6.30 14.01
C LEU A 100 -7.79 -5.01 13.46
N ASN A 101 -8.15 -4.07 14.33
CA ASN A 101 -8.71 -2.78 13.89
C ASN A 101 -7.70 -1.95 13.08
N CYS A 102 -6.42 -1.98 13.45
CA CYS A 102 -5.35 -1.37 12.68
C CYS A 102 -5.21 -2.02 11.29
N GLY A 103 -5.33 -3.35 11.20
CA GLY A 103 -5.32 -4.08 9.94
C GLY A 103 -6.46 -3.66 9.00
N LYS A 104 -7.67 -3.43 9.54
CA LYS A 104 -8.79 -2.88 8.75
C LYS A 104 -8.51 -1.44 8.29
N ALA A 105 -7.98 -0.62 9.19
CA ALA A 105 -7.65 0.77 8.90
C ALA A 105 -6.54 0.89 7.84
N GLN A 106 -5.64 -0.09 7.73
CA GLN A 106 -4.53 -0.08 6.78
C GLN A 106 -4.98 0.14 5.34
N PHE A 107 -6.10 -0.45 4.92
CA PHE A 107 -6.66 -0.24 3.59
C PHE A 107 -7.06 1.23 3.37
N VAL A 108 -7.79 1.81 4.34
CA VAL A 108 -8.22 3.21 4.30
C VAL A 108 -7.01 4.15 4.29
N ILE A 109 -6.00 3.87 5.10
CA ILE A 109 -4.75 4.63 5.15
C ILE A 109 -4.05 4.62 3.79
N CYS A 110 -3.93 3.46 3.14
CA CYS A 110 -3.33 3.37 1.81
C CYS A 110 -4.11 4.21 0.78
N LEU A 111 -5.45 4.19 0.81
CA LEU A 111 -6.26 5.00 -0.08
C LEU A 111 -6.07 6.51 0.16
N VAL A 112 -6.19 6.95 1.42
CA VAL A 112 -6.01 8.36 1.81
C VAL A 112 -4.62 8.85 1.41
N MET A 113 -3.57 8.04 1.66
CA MET A 113 -2.21 8.40 1.29
C MET A 113 -1.99 8.45 -0.21
N ASN A 114 -2.64 7.57 -0.99
CA ASN A 114 -2.55 7.60 -2.44
C ASN A 114 -3.13 8.91 -3.00
N GLU A 115 -4.31 9.31 -2.53
CA GLU A 115 -4.93 10.60 -2.89
C GLU A 115 -4.08 11.78 -2.42
N LEU A 116 -3.61 11.78 -1.17
CA LEU A 116 -2.77 12.86 -0.65
C LEU A 116 -1.48 13.01 -1.47
N THR A 117 -0.86 11.91 -1.87
CA THR A 117 0.35 11.91 -2.72
C THR A 117 0.06 12.50 -4.10
N HIS A 118 -1.15 12.32 -4.61
CA HIS A 118 -1.60 12.93 -5.86
C HIS A 118 -1.75 14.47 -5.74
N TYR A 119 -2.30 14.95 -4.62
CA TYR A 119 -2.50 16.37 -4.36
C TYR A 119 -1.25 17.09 -3.83
N TRP A 120 -0.24 16.38 -3.31
CA TRP A 120 0.96 16.99 -2.74
C TRP A 120 1.76 17.89 -3.72
N ASN A 121 1.52 17.78 -5.03
CA ASN A 121 2.12 18.64 -6.06
C ASN A 121 1.45 20.02 -6.23
N LEU A 122 0.71 20.53 -5.25
CA LEU A 122 0.03 21.84 -5.32
C LEU A 122 0.96 23.07 -5.41
N GLY A 123 2.28 22.91 -5.27
CA GLY A 123 3.27 23.99 -5.39
C GLY A 123 3.80 24.24 -6.81
N SER A 124 3.53 23.37 -7.79
CA SER A 124 3.93 23.60 -9.19
C SER A 124 2.89 24.46 -9.88
N SER A 125 3.34 25.62 -10.40
CA SER A 125 2.58 26.61 -11.15
C SER A 125 1.52 25.97 -12.08
N PRO A 126 0.29 26.52 -12.20
CA PRO A 126 -0.82 25.96 -12.98
C PRO A 126 -0.54 25.78 -14.49
N LYS A 127 0.64 26.17 -14.97
CA LYS A 127 1.04 26.13 -16.39
C LYS A 127 1.72 24.82 -16.82
N GLU A 128 2.27 24.02 -15.91
CA GLU A 128 2.83 22.70 -16.26
C GLU A 128 1.78 21.60 -16.10
N LYS A 129 1.55 20.81 -17.16
CA LYS A 129 0.69 19.62 -17.08
C LYS A 129 1.22 18.71 -15.97
N ARG A 130 0.36 18.38 -14.99
CA ARG A 130 0.71 17.50 -13.87
C ARG A 130 1.17 16.14 -14.41
N LYS A 131 2.48 15.86 -14.29
CA LYS A 131 3.07 14.58 -14.71
C LYS A 131 2.80 13.51 -13.67
N TYR A 132 2.46 12.31 -14.13
CA TYR A 132 2.28 11.13 -13.29
C TYR A 132 3.35 10.13 -13.66
N TYR A 133 3.98 9.51 -12.66
CA TYR A 133 5.10 8.60 -12.87
C TYR A 133 4.65 7.16 -12.66
N SER A 134 4.79 6.34 -13.70
CA SER A 134 4.41 4.92 -13.66
C SER A 134 5.03 4.17 -12.47
N PRO A 135 6.32 4.37 -12.14
CA PRO A 135 6.92 3.68 -11.02
C PRO A 135 6.29 3.99 -9.66
N SER A 136 5.82 5.23 -9.46
CA SER A 136 5.18 5.61 -8.20
C SER A 136 3.83 4.91 -8.01
N PHE A 137 3.07 4.74 -9.10
CA PHE A 137 1.79 4.03 -9.10
C PHE A 137 1.95 2.52 -8.93
N ALA A 138 3.04 1.94 -9.45
CA ALA A 138 3.34 0.54 -9.21
C ALA A 138 3.54 0.27 -7.71
N VAL A 139 4.32 1.11 -7.04
CA VAL A 139 4.58 0.98 -5.59
C VAL A 139 3.29 1.18 -4.80
N SER A 140 2.58 2.29 -4.96
CA SER A 140 1.36 2.56 -4.17
C SER A 140 0.25 1.55 -4.46
N GLY A 141 0.06 1.16 -5.73
CA GLY A 141 -0.92 0.15 -6.13
C GLY A 141 -0.66 -1.22 -5.50
N CYS A 142 0.59 -1.68 -5.46
CA CYS A 142 0.93 -2.94 -4.78
C CYS A 142 0.69 -2.89 -3.27
N PHE A 143 0.95 -1.75 -2.61
CA PHE A 143 0.60 -1.58 -1.19
C PHE A 143 -0.91 -1.56 -0.95
N ILE A 144 -1.71 -1.00 -1.87
CA ILE A 144 -3.18 -1.06 -1.80
C ILE A 144 -3.68 -2.49 -1.95
N ILE A 145 -3.16 -3.25 -2.92
CA ILE A 145 -3.55 -4.67 -3.08
C ILE A 145 -3.17 -5.47 -1.84
N SER A 146 -1.98 -5.26 -1.30
CA SER A 146 -1.52 -5.93 -0.07
C SER A 146 -2.42 -5.60 1.12
N SER A 147 -2.91 -4.36 1.23
CA SER A 147 -3.82 -3.96 2.29
C SER A 147 -5.25 -4.49 2.11
N VAL A 148 -5.71 -4.70 0.86
CA VAL A 148 -6.96 -5.41 0.58
C VAL A 148 -6.87 -6.87 1.04
N LEU A 149 -5.76 -7.57 0.74
CA LEU A 149 -5.54 -8.93 1.23
C LEU A 149 -5.55 -9.00 2.76
N LEU A 150 -4.89 -8.03 3.42
CA LEU A 150 -4.92 -7.92 4.88
C LEU A 150 -6.34 -7.68 5.42
N LEU A 151 -7.11 -6.79 4.80
CA LEU A 151 -8.49 -6.52 5.18
C LEU A 151 -9.35 -7.79 5.08
N LEU A 152 -9.26 -8.53 3.97
CA LEU A 152 -9.99 -9.78 3.77
C LEU A 152 -9.63 -10.81 4.84
N PHE A 153 -8.35 -10.96 5.15
CA PHE A 153 -7.89 -11.85 6.22
C PHE A 153 -8.45 -11.48 7.59
N VAL A 154 -8.42 -10.20 7.94
CA VAL A 154 -8.95 -9.73 9.22
C VAL A 154 -10.46 -9.95 9.31
N VAL A 155 -11.21 -9.68 8.24
CA VAL A 155 -12.65 -9.94 8.18
C VAL A 155 -12.93 -11.44 8.33
N SER A 156 -12.19 -12.31 7.64
CA SER A 156 -12.32 -13.76 7.77
C SER A 156 -12.03 -14.26 9.19
N MET A 157 -11.02 -13.71 9.87
CA MET A 157 -10.69 -14.05 11.26
C MET A 157 -11.82 -13.69 12.23
N GLU A 158 -12.48 -12.54 12.02
CA GLU A 158 -13.62 -12.14 12.85
C GLU A 158 -14.84 -13.02 12.63
N GLN A 159 -15.20 -13.33 11.38
CA GLN A 159 -16.35 -14.19 11.07
C GLN A 159 -16.22 -15.57 11.75
N ILE A 160 -15.02 -16.12 11.79
CA ILE A 160 -14.77 -17.40 12.47
C ILE A 160 -14.85 -17.27 13.98
N LYS A 161 -14.37 -16.16 14.55
CA LYS A 161 -14.53 -15.89 15.99
C LYS A 161 -16.03 -15.85 16.37
N PHE A 162 -16.87 -15.25 15.53
CA PHE A 162 -18.33 -15.26 15.75
C PHE A 162 -18.91 -16.68 15.71
N HIS A 163 -18.56 -17.50 14.70
CA HIS A 163 -19.06 -18.88 14.59
C HIS A 163 -18.57 -19.85 15.67
N ILE A 164 -17.38 -19.62 16.25
CA ILE A 164 -16.84 -20.48 17.32
C ILE A 164 -17.44 -20.12 18.68
N PHE A 165 -17.74 -18.84 18.94
CA PHE A 165 -18.24 -18.38 20.25
C PHE A 165 -19.77 -18.32 20.36
N PHE A 166 -20.49 -18.32 19.25
CA PHE A 166 -21.95 -18.40 19.20
C PHE A 166 -22.37 -19.51 18.21
N PRO A 167 -22.42 -20.78 18.64
CA PRO A 167 -22.92 -21.89 17.83
C PRO A 167 -24.44 -21.82 17.60
#